data_AF-A0A382F3D5-F1
#
_entry.id   AF-A0A382F3D5-F1
#
_cell.length_a   1.000
_cell.length_b   1.000
_cell.length_c   1.000
_cell.angle_alpha   90.00
_cell.angle_beta   90.00
_cell.angle_gamma   90.00
#
_symmetry.space_group_name_H-M   'P 1'
#
loop_
_entity.id
_entity.type
_entity.pdbx_description
1 polymer ?
#
loop_
_entity_poly.entity_id
_entity_poly.type
_entity_poly.pdbx_seq_one_letter_code
_entity_poly.pdbx_strand_id
1 'polypeptide(L)'
;MPQLNPEFFVSQLFWLIVTFSFLLVFLWRISLPRIGNVLEKRERKISEDLTAAKELQVEAEKIQDTIENQLKQARADASDMIKSSSLSLQDKAQVELTKLDKELDAKIEQSAETIEKNKNESVSKIQSQINEITKLTLSKVVSFDISNDEIKSAIKNTERPIN
;
A
#
# COMPACT_ATOMS: atom_id res chain seq x y z
N MET A 1 11.44 95.01 51.80
CA MET A 1 11.12 94.29 50.54
C MET A 1 9.62 94.35 50.33
N PRO A 2 9.10 95.01 49.28
CA PRO A 2 7.66 95.24 49.07
C PRO A 2 6.82 93.97 48.85
N GLN A 3 7.47 92.81 48.74
CA GLN A 3 6.90 91.48 48.56
C GLN A 3 6.39 90.82 49.85
N LEU A 4 6.56 91.46 51.01
CA LEU A 4 6.01 91.02 52.31
C LEU A 4 4.99 92.03 52.87
N ASN A 5 4.23 92.68 51.98
CA ASN A 5 3.12 93.56 52.37
C ASN A 5 1.83 92.71 52.47
N PRO A 6 1.21 92.57 53.68
CA PRO A 6 0.04 91.71 53.90
C PRO A 6 -1.19 92.03 53.05
N GLU A 7 -1.25 93.25 52.52
CA GLU A 7 -2.35 93.76 51.71
C GLU A 7 -2.53 93.01 50.38
N PHE A 8 -1.44 92.48 49.79
CA PHE A 8 -1.51 91.75 48.51
C PHE A 8 -1.69 90.23 48.66
N PHE A 9 -1.54 89.68 49.88
CA PHE A 9 -1.64 88.23 50.09
C PHE A 9 -3.03 87.67 49.77
N VAL A 10 -4.10 88.41 50.08
CA VAL A 10 -5.49 87.97 49.81
C VAL A 10 -5.75 87.85 48.31
N SER A 11 -5.28 88.81 47.51
CA SER A 11 -5.42 88.79 46.05
C SER A 11 -4.60 87.65 45.42
N GLN A 12 -3.37 87.43 45.90
CA GLN A 12 -2.54 86.33 45.43
C GLN A 12 -3.16 84.97 45.75
N LEU A 13 -3.73 84.79 46.94
CA LEU A 13 -4.44 83.57 47.34
C LEU A 13 -5.70 83.33 46.50
N PHE A 14 -6.46 84.40 46.23
CA PHE A 14 -7.63 84.33 45.35
C PHE A 14 -7.26 83.85 43.94
N TRP A 15 -6.28 84.49 43.29
CA TRP A 15 -5.83 84.08 41.96
C TRP A 15 -5.17 82.69 41.95
N LEU A 16 -4.46 82.31 43.01
CA LEU A 16 -3.94 80.96 43.17
C LEU A 16 -5.06 79.93 43.18
N ILE A 17 -6.12 80.15 43.97
CA ILE A 17 -7.27 79.24 44.03
C ILE A 17 -7.98 79.17 42.68
N VAL A 18 -8.20 80.31 42.01
CA VAL A 18 -8.87 80.37 40.69
C VAL A 18 -8.07 79.60 39.64
N THR A 19 -6.77 79.86 39.53
CA THR A 19 -5.91 79.19 38.53
C THR A 19 -5.68 77.72 38.85
N PHE A 20 -5.50 77.37 40.13
CA PHE A 20 -5.35 76.00 40.57
C PHE A 20 -6.63 75.18 40.35
N SER A 21 -7.79 75.75 40.67
CA SER A 21 -9.09 75.09 40.43
C SER A 21 -9.34 74.88 38.94
N PHE A 22 -9.05 75.88 38.10
CA PHE A 22 -9.12 75.74 36.65
C PHE A 22 -8.21 74.62 36.12
N LEU A 23 -6.96 74.57 36.58
CA LEU A 23 -6.00 73.53 36.20
C LEU A 23 -6.44 72.14 36.69
N LEU A 24 -6.98 72.04 37.91
CA LEU A 24 -7.48 70.79 38.47
C LEU A 24 -8.66 70.25 37.66
N VAL A 25 -9.62 71.10 37.31
CA VAL A 25 -10.75 70.73 36.45
C VAL A 25 -10.26 70.30 35.06
N PHE A 26 -9.28 71.01 34.49
CA PHE A 26 -8.69 70.64 33.21
C PHE A 26 -8.02 69.25 33.26
N LEU A 27 -7.20 68.98 34.28
CA LEU A 27 -6.57 67.67 34.47
C LEU A 27 -7.60 66.55 34.69
N TRP A 28 -8.63 66.82 35.49
CA TRP A 28 -9.69 65.86 35.77
C TRP A 28 -10.51 65.54 34.53
N ARG A 29 -10.84 66.55 33.72
CA ARG A 29 -11.69 66.42 32.54
C ARG A 29 -10.94 65.90 31.32
N ILE A 30 -9.63 66.18 31.16
CA ILE A 30 -8.85 65.83 29.96
C ILE A 30 -7.79 64.75 30.25
N SER A 31 -6.91 64.96 31.23
CA SER A 31 -5.73 64.10 31.40
C SER A 31 -6.08 62.73 31.96
N LEU A 32 -6.91 62.66 33.00
CA LEU A 32 -7.33 61.39 33.61
C LEU A 32 -8.09 60.47 32.63
N PRO A 33 -9.11 60.92 31.88
CA PRO A 33 -9.80 60.04 30.94
C PRO A 33 -8.90 59.58 29.78
N ARG A 34 -7.94 60.41 29.34
CA ARG A 34 -6.97 59.98 28.31
C ARG A 34 -6.08 58.84 28.80
N ILE A 35 -5.59 58.90 30.03
CA ILE A 35 -4.76 57.84 30.62
C ILE A 35 -5.60 56.57 30.82
N GLY A 36 -6.83 56.71 31.34
CA GLY A 36 -7.77 55.59 31.49
C GLY A 36 -8.05 54.87 30.17
N ASN A 37 -8.33 55.63 29.10
CA ASN A 37 -8.58 55.07 27.77
C ASN A 37 -7.38 54.29 27.22
N VAL A 38 -6.15 54.73 27.48
CA VAL A 38 -4.94 54.01 27.01
C VAL A 38 -4.75 52.71 27.80
N LEU A 39 -4.98 52.75 29.12
CA LEU A 39 -4.87 51.57 29.96
C LEU A 39 -5.91 50.52 29.57
N GLU A 40 -7.18 50.92 29.42
CA GLU A 40 -8.27 50.04 28.99
C GLU A 40 -7.99 49.45 27.59
N LYS A 41 -7.49 50.27 26.64
CA LYS A 41 -7.10 49.76 25.32
C LYS A 41 -6.01 48.70 25.39
N ARG A 42 -5.01 48.87 26.26
CA ARG A 42 -3.94 47.89 26.43
C ARG A 42 -4.46 46.62 27.09
N GLU A 43 -5.23 46.75 28.15
CA GLU A 43 -5.83 45.62 28.85
C GLU A 43 -6.73 44.80 27.93
N ARG A 44 -7.62 45.47 27.18
CA ARG A 44 -8.46 44.83 26.17
C ARG A 44 -7.62 44.11 25.11
N LYS A 45 -6.60 44.77 24.56
CA LYS A 45 -5.74 44.16 23.55
C LYS A 45 -5.03 42.91 24.09
N ILE A 46 -4.49 42.98 25.30
CA ILE A 46 -3.82 41.82 25.93
C ILE A 46 -4.83 40.68 26.15
N SER A 47 -6.04 40.99 26.61
CA SER A 47 -7.09 39.99 26.80
C SER A 47 -7.53 39.34 25.48
N GLU A 48 -7.67 40.14 24.42
CA GLU A 48 -7.99 39.66 23.07
C GLU A 48 -6.87 38.76 22.54
N ASP A 49 -5.61 39.22 22.59
CA ASP A 49 -4.45 38.46 22.14
C ASP A 49 -4.31 37.13 22.91
N LEU A 50 -4.56 37.14 24.23
CA LEU A 50 -4.50 35.94 25.07
C LEU A 50 -5.65 34.96 24.77
N THR A 51 -6.84 35.48 24.48
CA THR A 51 -7.99 34.65 24.08
C THR A 51 -7.74 34.00 22.73
N ALA A 52 -7.28 34.79 21.74
CA ALA A 52 -6.92 34.29 20.43
C ALA A 52 -5.80 33.23 20.51
N ALA A 53 -4.78 33.46 21.35
CA ALA A 53 -3.70 32.49 21.56
C ALA A 53 -4.21 31.16 22.15
N LYS A 54 -5.14 31.22 23.11
CA LYS A 54 -5.78 30.02 23.67
C LYS A 54 -6.63 29.28 22.66
N GLU A 55 -7.41 30.00 21.84
CA GLU A 55 -8.21 29.40 20.78
C GLU A 55 -7.33 28.68 19.75
N LEU A 56 -6.25 29.33 19.30
CA LEU A 56 -5.27 28.73 18.39
C LEU A 56 -4.57 27.52 19.02
N GLN A 57 -4.26 27.56 20.31
CA GLN A 57 -3.69 26.41 21.02
C GLN A 57 -4.67 25.23 21.02
N VAL A 58 -5.94 25.47 21.37
CA VAL A 58 -6.98 24.43 21.38
C VAL A 58 -7.23 23.86 19.98
N GLU A 59 -7.19 24.70 18.95
CA GLU A 59 -7.31 24.25 17.56
C GLU A 59 -6.10 23.39 17.16
N ALA A 60 -4.89 23.80 17.52
CA ALA A 60 -3.67 23.03 17.26
C ALA A 60 -3.70 21.66 17.97
N GLU A 61 -4.13 21.60 19.23
CA GLU A 61 -4.30 20.34 19.98
C GLU A 61 -5.33 19.42 19.29
N LYS A 62 -6.48 19.95 18.84
CA LYS A 62 -7.48 19.16 18.09
C LYS A 62 -6.94 18.63 16.76
N ILE A 63 -6.16 19.45 16.05
CA ILE A 63 -5.52 19.03 14.79
C ILE A 63 -4.51 17.92 15.08
N GLN A 64 -3.70 18.06 16.13
CA GLN A 64 -2.74 17.04 16.55
C GLN A 64 -3.45 15.72 16.87
N ASP A 65 -4.50 15.75 17.69
CA ASP A 65 -5.30 14.56 18.03
C ASP A 65 -5.89 13.90 16.77
N THR A 66 -6.35 14.72 15.82
CA THR A 66 -6.89 14.21 14.55
C THR A 66 -5.80 13.52 13.73
N ILE A 67 -4.61 14.13 13.61
CA ILE A 67 -3.47 13.57 12.90
C ILE A 67 -3.02 12.26 13.56
N GLU A 68 -2.92 12.21 14.88
CA GLU A 68 -2.52 11.00 15.62
C GLU A 68 -3.52 9.86 15.39
N ASN A 69 -4.83 10.15 15.44
CA ASN A 69 -5.88 9.18 15.15
C ASN A 69 -5.83 8.69 13.69
N GLN A 70 -5.69 9.60 12.73
CA GLN A 70 -5.56 9.25 11.31
C GLN A 70 -4.32 8.39 11.05
N LEU A 71 -3.20 8.71 11.68
CA LEU A 71 -1.95 7.98 11.53
C LEU A 71 -2.05 6.57 12.15
N LYS A 72 -2.73 6.45 13.29
CA LYS A 72 -3.03 5.14 13.90
C LYS A 72 -3.95 4.31 13.01
N GLN A 73 -5.00 4.90 12.47
CA GLN A 73 -5.92 4.22 11.57
C GLN A 73 -5.21 3.77 10.28
N ALA A 74 -4.44 4.66 9.64
CA ALA A 74 -3.69 4.33 8.43
C ALA A 74 -2.68 3.20 8.66
N ARG A 75 -2.03 3.14 9.83
CA ARG A 75 -1.14 2.02 10.20
C ARG A 75 -1.91 0.71 10.39
N ALA A 76 -3.09 0.76 11.00
CA ALA A 76 -3.94 -0.42 11.16
C ALA A 76 -4.42 -0.93 9.80
N ASP A 77 -4.97 -0.05 8.97
CA ASP A 77 -5.46 -0.37 7.62
C ASP A 77 -4.33 -0.92 6.74
N ALA A 78 -3.13 -0.35 6.80
CA ALA A 78 -1.97 -0.85 6.06
C ALA A 78 -1.56 -2.26 6.54
N SER A 79 -1.56 -2.50 7.86
CA SER A 79 -1.25 -3.82 8.42
C SER A 79 -2.27 -4.87 7.98
N ASP A 80 -3.56 -4.51 8.01
CA ASP A 80 -4.64 -5.40 7.62
C ASP A 80 -4.64 -5.66 6.11
N MET A 81 -4.35 -4.65 5.29
CA MET A 81 -4.17 -4.79 3.85
C MET A 81 -2.99 -5.71 3.49
N ILE A 82 -1.87 -5.59 4.21
CA ILE A 82 -0.71 -6.49 4.01
C ILE A 82 -1.09 -7.93 4.37
N LYS A 83 -1.75 -8.14 5.52
CA LYS A 83 -2.21 -9.47 5.94
C LYS A 83 -3.19 -10.07 4.94
N SER A 84 -4.22 -9.33 4.55
CA SER A 84 -5.23 -9.81 3.60
C SER A 84 -4.62 -10.11 2.22
N SER A 85 -3.70 -9.25 1.77
CA SER A 85 -2.99 -9.45 0.50
C SER A 85 -2.10 -10.70 0.57
N SER A 86 -1.34 -10.88 1.65
CA SER A 86 -0.49 -12.05 1.84
C SER A 86 -1.30 -13.36 1.87
N LEU A 87 -2.44 -13.37 2.56
CA LEU A 87 -3.34 -14.53 2.57
C LEU A 87 -3.89 -14.81 1.18
N SER A 88 -4.37 -13.79 0.48
CA SER A 88 -4.89 -13.95 -0.89
C SER A 88 -3.82 -14.43 -1.88
N LEU A 89 -2.56 -14.00 -1.71
CA LEU A 89 -1.44 -14.46 -2.52
C LEU A 89 -1.10 -15.91 -2.21
N GLN A 90 -1.11 -16.31 -0.94
CA GLN A 90 -0.90 -17.69 -0.54
C GLN A 90 -1.99 -18.61 -1.09
N ASP A 91 -3.26 -18.20 -1.01
CA ASP A 91 -4.38 -18.96 -1.58
C ASP A 91 -4.25 -19.09 -3.10
N LYS A 92 -3.94 -17.99 -3.80
CA LYS A 92 -3.70 -18.02 -5.26
C LYS A 92 -2.53 -18.92 -5.63
N ALA A 93 -1.42 -18.82 -4.91
CA ALA A 93 -0.25 -19.68 -5.12
C ALA A 93 -0.62 -21.15 -4.93
N GLN A 94 -1.39 -21.49 -3.89
CA GLN A 94 -1.83 -22.85 -3.66
C GLN A 94 -2.74 -23.36 -4.78
N VAL A 95 -3.69 -22.53 -5.25
CA VAL A 95 -4.55 -22.90 -6.38
C VAL A 95 -3.73 -23.10 -7.66
N GLU A 96 -2.75 -22.25 -7.92
CA GLU A 96 -1.91 -22.33 -9.12
C GLU A 96 -0.97 -23.53 -9.07
N LEU A 97 -0.36 -23.82 -7.91
CA LEU A 97 0.41 -25.05 -7.70
C LEU A 97 -0.43 -26.30 -7.92
N THR A 98 -1.63 -26.38 -7.34
CA THR A 98 -2.49 -27.56 -7.54
C THR A 98 -2.97 -27.74 -8.98
N LYS A 99 -3.10 -26.65 -9.75
CA LYS A 99 -3.36 -26.72 -11.19
C LYS A 99 -2.14 -27.22 -11.95
N LEU A 100 -0.97 -26.66 -11.64
CA LEU A 100 0.29 -27.05 -12.26
C LEU A 100 0.58 -28.53 -12.01
N ASP A 101 0.40 -29.02 -10.78
CA ASP A 101 0.58 -30.43 -10.43
C ASP A 101 -0.33 -31.33 -11.29
N LYS A 102 -1.61 -30.98 -11.43
CA LYS A 102 -2.54 -31.74 -12.29
C LYS A 102 -2.17 -31.71 -13.77
N GLU A 103 -1.72 -30.57 -14.28
CA GLU A 103 -1.26 -30.46 -15.67
C GLU A 103 0.01 -31.28 -15.90
N LEU A 104 0.91 -31.31 -14.92
CA LEU A 104 2.15 -32.04 -14.97
C LEU A 104 1.90 -33.56 -14.91
N ASP A 105 1.00 -34.02 -14.03
CA ASP A 105 0.53 -35.40 -13.98
C ASP A 105 -0.09 -35.84 -15.32
N ALA A 106 -0.99 -35.03 -15.89
CA ALA A 106 -1.60 -35.32 -17.19
C ALA A 106 -0.55 -35.38 -18.32
N LYS A 107 0.46 -34.51 -18.26
CA LYS A 107 1.55 -34.50 -19.25
C LYS A 107 2.46 -35.72 -19.11
N ILE A 108 2.71 -36.19 -17.88
CA ILE A 108 3.44 -37.43 -17.63
C ILE A 108 2.68 -38.62 -18.22
N GLU A 109 1.37 -38.71 -17.97
CA GLU A 109 0.51 -39.78 -18.49
C GLU A 109 0.48 -39.80 -20.02
N GLN A 110 0.25 -38.65 -20.66
CA GLN A 110 0.30 -38.52 -22.12
C GLN A 110 1.67 -38.90 -22.71
N SER A 111 2.76 -38.53 -22.01
CA SER A 111 4.11 -38.88 -22.45
C SER A 111 4.37 -40.39 -22.31
N ALA A 112 3.87 -41.02 -21.24
CA ALA A 112 3.95 -42.46 -21.05
C ALA A 112 3.21 -43.23 -22.16
N GLU A 113 1.98 -42.81 -22.49
CA GLU A 113 1.21 -43.39 -23.60
C GLU A 113 1.95 -43.23 -24.94
N THR A 114 2.55 -42.06 -25.18
CA THR A 114 3.32 -41.80 -26.41
C THR A 114 4.56 -42.70 -26.49
N ILE A 115 5.26 -42.90 -25.37
CA ILE A 115 6.41 -43.81 -25.29
C ILE A 115 5.97 -45.24 -25.59
N GLU A 116 4.86 -45.70 -25.02
CA GLU A 116 4.33 -47.05 -25.26
C GLU A 116 3.93 -47.23 -26.72
N LYS A 117 3.24 -46.27 -27.32
CA LYS A 117 2.90 -46.27 -28.74
C LYS A 117 4.14 -46.35 -29.62
N ASN A 118 5.14 -45.50 -29.36
CA ASN A 118 6.40 -45.48 -30.12
C ASN A 118 7.17 -46.81 -29.97
N LYS A 119 7.13 -47.43 -28.79
CA LYS A 119 7.71 -48.76 -28.54
C LYS A 119 7.02 -49.82 -29.40
N ASN A 120 5.69 -49.85 -29.39
CA ASN A 120 4.91 -50.81 -30.16
C ASN A 120 5.10 -50.63 -31.68
N GLU A 121 5.10 -49.39 -32.17
CA GLU A 121 5.41 -49.08 -33.57
C GLU A 121 6.83 -49.50 -33.95
N SER A 122 7.81 -49.28 -33.07
CA SER A 122 9.21 -49.67 -33.33
C SER A 122 9.36 -51.19 -33.38
N VAL A 123 8.70 -51.94 -32.48
CA VAL A 123 8.68 -53.41 -32.51
C VAL A 123 8.03 -53.91 -33.81
N SER A 124 6.91 -53.33 -34.23
CA SER A 124 6.25 -53.68 -35.49
C SER A 124 7.13 -53.38 -36.71
N LYS A 125 7.84 -52.24 -36.73
CA LYS A 125 8.82 -51.91 -37.78
C LYS A 125 9.96 -52.92 -37.83
N ILE A 126 10.50 -53.33 -36.68
CA ILE A 126 11.54 -54.37 -36.59
C ILE A 126 11.01 -55.70 -37.14
N GLN A 127 9.81 -56.13 -36.77
CA GLN A 127 9.19 -57.35 -37.32
C GLN A 127 9.01 -57.27 -38.85
N SER A 128 8.57 -56.13 -39.37
CA SER A 128 8.45 -55.90 -40.81
C SER A 128 9.80 -55.97 -41.52
N GLN A 129 10.84 -55.35 -40.94
CA GLN A 129 12.20 -55.39 -41.49
C GLN A 129 12.79 -56.80 -41.44
N ILE A 130 12.55 -57.56 -40.36
CA ILE A 130 12.94 -58.97 -40.26
C ILE A 130 12.24 -59.76 -41.37
N ASN A 131 10.93 -59.60 -41.57
CA ASN A 131 10.20 -60.27 -42.65
C ASN A 131 10.75 -59.93 -44.03
N GLU A 132 11.11 -58.66 -44.31
CA GLU A 132 11.75 -58.28 -45.57
C GLU A 132 13.14 -58.91 -45.71
N ILE A 133 13.98 -58.87 -44.68
CA ILE A 133 15.33 -59.46 -44.71
C ILE A 133 15.23 -60.97 -44.91
N THR A 134 14.33 -61.65 -44.20
CA THR A 134 14.07 -63.09 -44.36
C THR A 134 13.55 -63.40 -45.76
N LYS A 135 12.66 -62.58 -46.33
CA LYS A 135 12.19 -62.73 -47.71
C LYS A 135 13.35 -62.59 -48.71
N LEU A 136 14.20 -61.58 -48.54
CA LEU A 136 15.37 -61.33 -49.41
C LEU A 136 16.43 -62.42 -49.30
N THR A 137 16.69 -62.94 -48.09
CA THR A 137 17.63 -64.06 -47.89
C THR A 137 17.06 -65.36 -48.42
N LEU A 138 15.77 -65.66 -48.17
CA LEU A 138 15.11 -66.84 -48.69
C LEU A 138 15.04 -66.82 -50.22
N SER A 139 14.72 -65.69 -50.85
CA SER A 139 14.73 -65.56 -52.31
C SER A 139 16.12 -65.67 -52.93
N LYS A 140 17.18 -65.42 -52.15
CA LYS A 140 18.57 -65.51 -52.60
C LYS A 140 19.20 -66.89 -52.37
N VAL A 141 18.68 -67.66 -51.41
CA VAL A 141 19.10 -69.03 -51.10
C VAL A 141 18.27 -70.06 -51.90
N VAL A 142 16.99 -69.77 -52.13
CA VAL A 142 16.06 -70.60 -52.92
C VAL A 142 15.83 -69.91 -54.25
N SER A 143 16.58 -70.30 -55.28
CA SER A 143 16.36 -69.83 -56.66
C SER A 143 15.09 -70.43 -57.27
N PHE A 144 13.92 -70.17 -56.67
CA PHE A 144 12.59 -70.45 -57.25
C PHE A 144 11.51 -69.56 -56.61
N ASP A 145 10.64 -68.97 -57.45
CA ASP A 145 9.50 -68.13 -57.06
C ASP A 145 8.49 -68.94 -56.22
N ILE A 146 8.27 -68.56 -54.96
CA ILE A 146 7.24 -69.18 -54.10
C ILE A 146 6.34 -68.10 -53.49
N SER A 147 5.03 -68.37 -53.57
CA SER A 147 3.90 -67.46 -53.34
C SER A 147 3.69 -67.08 -51.86
N ASN A 148 3.13 -65.89 -51.64
CA ASN A 148 2.99 -65.18 -50.36
C ASN A 148 2.17 -65.91 -49.26
N ASP A 149 1.37 -66.93 -49.59
CA ASP A 149 0.49 -67.60 -48.62
C ASP A 149 1.20 -68.66 -47.74
N GLU A 150 2.28 -69.29 -48.23
CA GLU A 150 3.01 -70.30 -47.45
C GLU A 150 3.95 -69.68 -46.41
N ILE A 151 4.46 -68.47 -46.66
CA ILE A 151 5.33 -67.74 -45.72
C ILE A 151 4.54 -67.30 -44.47
N LYS A 152 3.29 -66.86 -44.64
CA LYS A 152 2.44 -66.45 -43.51
C LYS A 152 2.07 -67.61 -42.59
N SER A 153 1.89 -68.82 -43.12
CA SER A 153 1.54 -69.99 -42.31
C SER A 153 2.76 -70.58 -41.57
N ALA A 154 3.96 -70.53 -42.17
CA ALA A 154 5.19 -71.00 -41.54
C ALA A 154 5.66 -70.10 -40.38
N ILE A 155 5.52 -68.78 -40.51
CA ILE A 155 5.88 -67.83 -39.45
C ILE A 155 4.94 -67.98 -38.24
N LYS A 156 3.63 -68.15 -38.48
CA LYS A 156 2.62 -68.32 -37.42
C LYS A 156 2.79 -69.63 -36.63
N ASN A 157 3.34 -70.68 -37.24
CA ASN A 157 3.68 -71.93 -36.54
C ASN A 157 5.00 -71.85 -35.76
N THR A 158 5.87 -70.87 -36.06
CA THR A 158 7.16 -70.69 -35.38
C THR A 158 7.04 -69.72 -34.19
N GLU A 159 6.02 -68.86 -34.16
CA GLU A 159 5.59 -68.09 -32.98
C GLU A 159 4.92 -69.02 -31.94
N ARG A 160 5.70 -69.93 -31.36
CA ARG A 160 5.31 -70.68 -30.16
C ARG A 160 5.31 -69.71 -28.97
N PRO A 161 4.28 -69.71 -28.09
CA PRO A 161 4.15 -68.74 -27.01
C PRO A 161 5.33 -68.88 -26.05
N ILE A 162 6.12 -67.82 -25.94
CA ILE A 162 7.10 -67.67 -24.87
C ILE A 162 6.30 -67.19 -23.65
N ASN A 163 6.14 -68.12 -22.70
CA ASN A 163 5.71 -67.85 -21.33
C ASN A 163 6.77 -66.99 -20.62
#